data_AF-A0A7X8ZU70-F1
#
_entry.id   AF-A0A7X8ZU70-F1
#
_cell.length_a   1.000
_cell.length_b   1.000
_cell.length_c   1.000
_cell.angle_alpha   90.00
_cell.angle_beta   90.00
_cell.angle_gamma   90.00
#
_symmetry.space_group_name_H-M   'P 1'
#
loop_
_entity.id
_entity.type
_entity.pdbx_description
1 polymer ?
#
loop_
_entity_poly.entity_id
_entity_poly.type
_entity_poly.pdbx_seq_one_letter_code
_entity_poly.pdbx_strand_id
1 'polypeptide(L)'
;MNSLSNAIVRRTRDFANQVDSLRFSCDCYIYNPLDYAWPMMETYIRRYLARPVKAVFLGMNPGPFGMAQTGIPFGEITVVKEYLRIEEEIGRPLVEHPKRPVLGLETRRREVSGQRLWGLIQEYFPDAAELVGAVGVINYCPL
;
A
#
# COMPACT_ATOMS: atom_id res chain seq x y z
N MET A 1 0.51 20.27 -12.74
CA MET A 1 0.49 19.29 -11.63
C MET A 1 -0.96 19.03 -11.26
N ASN A 2 -1.32 17.76 -11.05
CA ASN A 2 -2.71 17.37 -10.81
C ASN A 2 -3.12 17.67 -9.35
N SER A 3 -4.19 18.45 -9.15
CA SER A 3 -4.63 18.87 -7.82
C SER A 3 -5.17 17.72 -6.97
N LEU A 4 -5.76 16.69 -7.59
CA LEU A 4 -6.37 15.57 -6.88
C LEU A 4 -5.33 14.66 -6.24
N SER A 5 -4.32 14.19 -6.99
CA SER A 5 -3.27 13.35 -6.40
C SER A 5 -2.53 14.09 -5.29
N ASN A 6 -2.28 15.39 -5.42
CA ASN A 6 -1.69 16.19 -4.35
C ASN A 6 -2.58 16.23 -3.09
N ALA A 7 -3.90 16.33 -3.24
CA ALA A 7 -4.83 16.28 -2.12
C ALA A 7 -4.84 14.90 -1.45
N ILE A 8 -4.82 13.81 -2.23
CA ILE A 8 -4.77 12.44 -1.71
C ILE A 8 -3.44 12.20 -1.00
N VAL A 9 -2.29 12.55 -1.62
CA VAL A 9 -0.96 12.45 -0.99
C VAL A 9 -0.95 13.17 0.35
N ARG A 10 -1.42 14.43 0.40
CA ARG A 10 -1.49 15.19 1.64
C ARG A 10 -2.37 14.48 2.67
N ARG A 11 -3.60 14.09 2.30
CA ARG A 11 -4.53 13.44 3.23
C ARG A 11 -3.98 12.13 3.77
N THR A 12 -3.34 11.31 2.93
CA THR A 12 -2.73 10.03 3.32
C THR A 12 -1.54 10.24 4.25
N ARG A 13 -0.70 11.26 4.00
CA ARG A 13 0.41 11.61 4.91
C ARG A 13 -0.09 12.12 6.26
N ASP A 14 -1.11 12.98 6.25
CA ASP A 14 -1.75 13.45 7.47
C ASP A 14 -2.36 12.27 8.25
N PHE A 15 -2.96 11.30 7.56
CA PHE A 15 -3.51 10.11 8.19
C PHE A 15 -2.42 9.22 8.81
N ALA A 16 -1.29 9.03 8.13
CA ALA A 16 -0.12 8.33 8.68
C ALA A 16 0.34 8.98 10.00
N ASN A 17 0.51 10.31 10.01
CA ASN A 17 0.91 11.05 11.21
C ASN A 17 -0.15 10.96 12.33
N GLN A 18 -1.43 10.97 11.98
CA GLN A 18 -2.54 10.84 12.93
C GLN A 18 -2.51 9.48 13.62
N VAL A 19 -2.32 8.39 12.88
CA VAL A 19 -2.29 7.04 13.48
C VAL A 19 -1.01 6.81 14.31
N ASP A 20 0.12 7.40 13.94
CA ASP A 20 1.37 7.34 14.73
C ASP A 20 1.27 8.11 16.06
N SER A 21 0.36 9.08 16.15
CA SER A 21 0.11 9.79 17.41
C SER A 21 -0.70 8.98 18.43
N LEU A 22 -1.32 7.87 18.01
CA LEU A 22 -2.12 7.02 18.87
C LEU A 22 -1.26 6.32 19.93
N ARG A 23 -1.91 5.90 21.01
CA ARG A 23 -1.30 5.11 22.08
C ARG A 23 -2.14 3.86 22.27
N PHE A 24 -1.49 2.71 22.23
CA PHE A 24 -2.13 1.41 22.37
C PHE A 24 -1.67 0.81 23.70
N SER A 25 -2.62 0.29 24.47
CA SER A 25 -2.36 -0.31 25.78
C SER A 25 -1.99 -1.79 25.72
N CYS A 26 -1.75 -2.35 24.52
CA CYS A 26 -1.36 -3.74 24.34
C CYS A 26 0.17 -3.91 24.35
N ASP A 27 0.62 -5.09 24.75
CA ASP A 27 1.98 -5.57 24.49
C ASP A 27 2.01 -6.16 23.07
N CYS A 28 2.20 -5.27 22.09
CA CYS A 28 1.99 -5.54 20.68
C CYS A 28 2.98 -4.73 19.83
N TYR A 29 3.23 -5.20 18.61
CA TYR A 29 4.03 -4.50 17.61
C TYR A 29 3.08 -3.80 16.63
N ILE A 30 3.34 -2.53 16.37
CA ILE A 30 2.49 -1.71 15.51
C ILE A 30 3.34 -1.18 14.37
N TYR A 31 2.98 -1.57 13.16
CA TYR A 31 3.70 -1.19 11.96
C TYR A 31 2.83 -0.20 11.20
N ASN A 32 3.43 0.92 10.81
CA ASN A 32 2.78 1.87 9.92
C ASN A 32 3.53 1.90 8.57
N PRO A 33 3.09 1.14 7.55
CA PRO A 33 3.73 1.12 6.24
C PRO A 33 3.61 2.48 5.52
N LEU A 34 2.66 3.34 5.92
CA LEU A 34 2.58 4.70 5.38
C LEU A 34 3.70 5.61 5.90
N ASP A 35 4.42 5.20 6.93
CA ASP A 35 5.64 5.88 7.37
C ASP A 35 6.88 5.27 6.70
N TYR A 36 7.21 4.02 7.03
CA TYR A 36 8.47 3.42 6.56
C TYR A 36 8.49 3.04 5.08
N ALA A 37 7.34 2.88 4.42
CA ALA A 37 7.24 2.60 2.97
C ALA A 37 6.52 3.74 2.23
N TRP A 38 6.60 4.97 2.75
CA TRP A 38 5.95 6.13 2.16
C TRP A 38 6.24 6.36 0.67
N PRO A 39 7.51 6.27 0.18
CA PRO A 39 7.80 6.48 -1.23
C PRO A 39 6.99 5.57 -2.16
N MET A 40 6.79 4.30 -1.77
CA MET A 40 5.97 3.34 -2.51
C MET A 40 4.51 3.80 -2.64
N MET A 41 3.89 4.21 -1.52
CA MET A 41 2.51 4.68 -1.51
C MET A 41 2.35 6.01 -2.27
N GLU A 42 3.30 6.93 -2.13
CA GLU A 42 3.27 8.19 -2.86
C GLU A 42 3.32 7.95 -4.38
N THR A 43 4.22 7.09 -4.85
CA THR A 43 4.29 6.71 -6.26
C THR A 43 2.99 6.03 -6.73
N TYR A 44 2.39 5.15 -5.93
CA TYR A 44 1.10 4.52 -6.23
C TYR A 44 -0.02 5.55 -6.40
N ILE A 45 -0.18 6.48 -5.45
CA ILE A 45 -1.20 7.54 -5.51
C ILE A 45 -0.98 8.42 -6.74
N ARG A 46 0.26 8.86 -6.98
CA ARG A 46 0.59 9.76 -8.08
C ARG A 46 0.37 9.11 -9.45
N ARG A 47 0.60 7.81 -9.56
CA ARG A 47 0.47 7.06 -10.81
C ARG A 47 -0.98 6.65 -11.09
N TYR A 48 -1.68 6.10 -10.09
CA TYR A 48 -2.95 5.41 -10.31
C TYR A 48 -4.18 6.17 -9.78
N LEU A 49 -4.00 7.04 -8.79
CA LEU A 49 -5.10 7.81 -8.17
C LEU A 49 -5.06 9.30 -8.56
N ALA A 50 -4.46 9.62 -9.72
CA ALA A 50 -4.41 10.98 -10.22
C ALA A 50 -5.77 11.51 -10.70
N ARG A 51 -6.75 10.65 -11.00
CA ARG A 51 -8.08 11.06 -11.47
C ARG A 51 -9.16 10.43 -10.60
N PRO A 52 -10.36 11.04 -10.51
CA PRO A 52 -11.49 10.40 -9.85
C PRO A 52 -11.74 9.01 -10.46
N VAL A 53 -11.85 8.00 -9.63
CA VAL A 53 -12.12 6.61 -10.02
C VAL A 53 -13.61 6.31 -9.95
N LYS A 54 -14.09 5.33 -10.72
CA LYS A 54 -15.49 4.90 -10.71
C LYS A 54 -15.80 3.99 -9.52
N ALA A 55 -14.82 3.22 -9.06
CA ALA A 55 -14.96 2.33 -7.92
C ALA A 55 -13.72 2.37 -7.02
N VAL A 56 -13.93 2.16 -5.73
CA VAL A 56 -12.86 2.01 -4.74
C VAL A 56 -13.02 0.64 -4.07
N PHE A 57 -11.99 -0.18 -4.17
CA PHE A 57 -11.86 -1.38 -3.35
C PHE A 57 -11.23 -0.98 -2.02
N LEU A 58 -11.97 -1.18 -0.93
CA LEU A 58 -11.56 -0.82 0.41
C LEU A 58 -11.26 -2.09 1.22
N GLY A 59 -9.98 -2.35 1.46
CA GLY A 59 -9.56 -3.39 2.39
C GLY A 59 -9.63 -2.93 3.85
N MET A 60 -9.43 -3.87 4.78
CA MET A 60 -9.45 -3.59 6.21
C MET A 60 -8.14 -2.92 6.64
N ASN A 61 -7.03 -3.66 6.61
CA ASN A 61 -5.71 -3.21 7.02
C ASN A 61 -4.57 -4.07 6.40
N PRO A 62 -3.29 -3.71 6.56
CA PRO A 62 -2.17 -4.41 5.94
C PRO A 62 -2.03 -5.89 6.32
N GLY A 63 -1.80 -6.74 5.33
CA GLY A 63 -1.28 -8.09 5.54
C GLY A 63 0.24 -8.08 5.76
N PRO A 64 0.80 -9.05 6.52
CA PRO A 64 2.21 -9.06 6.91
C PRO A 64 3.18 -9.35 5.75
N PHE A 65 2.68 -9.85 4.61
CA PHE A 65 3.50 -10.25 3.45
C PHE A 65 3.16 -9.49 2.16
N GLY A 66 2.22 -8.53 2.21
CA GLY A 66 1.92 -7.62 1.11
C GLY A 66 2.12 -6.19 1.56
N MET A 67 1.07 -5.46 1.95
CA MET A 67 1.20 -4.02 2.26
C MET A 67 2.20 -3.72 3.38
N ALA A 68 2.35 -4.58 4.40
CA ALA A 68 3.37 -4.37 5.43
C ALA A 68 4.81 -4.49 4.88
N GLN A 69 5.00 -5.13 3.73
CA GLN A 69 6.30 -5.26 3.08
C GLN A 69 6.49 -4.20 2.00
N THR A 70 5.44 -3.90 1.24
CA THR A 70 5.55 -3.09 0.01
C THR A 70 5.00 -1.68 0.14
N GLY A 71 4.25 -1.37 1.21
CA GLY A 71 3.50 -0.12 1.33
C GLY A 71 2.26 -0.03 0.44
N ILE A 72 2.02 -1.00 -0.45
CA ILE A 72 0.90 -0.98 -1.41
C ILE A 72 -0.27 -1.82 -0.87
N PRO A 73 -1.53 -1.33 -0.91
CA PRO A 73 -2.71 -2.11 -0.49
C PRO A 73 -2.80 -3.42 -1.27
N PHE A 74 -3.00 -4.54 -0.56
CA PHE A 74 -2.98 -5.88 -1.16
C PHE A 74 -1.68 -6.18 -1.94
N GLY A 75 -0.58 -5.51 -1.59
CA GLY A 75 0.63 -5.41 -2.41
C GLY A 75 1.50 -6.66 -2.39
N GLU A 76 1.02 -7.73 -3.00
CA GLU A 76 1.83 -8.90 -3.34
C GLU A 76 2.97 -8.48 -4.27
N ILE A 77 4.18 -9.00 -4.04
CA ILE A 77 5.42 -8.46 -4.63
C ILE A 77 5.43 -8.56 -6.15
N THR A 78 5.05 -9.72 -6.71
CA THR A 78 5.04 -9.93 -8.16
C THR A 78 4.10 -8.92 -8.81
N VAL A 79 2.94 -8.67 -8.21
CA VAL A 79 2.02 -7.62 -8.69
C VAL A 79 2.68 -6.24 -8.61
N VAL A 80 3.26 -5.88 -7.46
CA VAL A 80 3.86 -4.56 -7.26
C VAL A 80 4.99 -4.30 -8.25
N LYS A 81 5.85 -5.29 -8.50
CA LYS A 81 7.01 -5.16 -9.39
C LYS A 81 6.66 -5.29 -10.87
N GLU A 82 5.84 -6.26 -11.25
CA GLU A 82 5.65 -6.62 -12.66
C GLU A 82 4.45 -5.93 -13.28
N TYR A 83 3.36 -5.79 -12.52
CA TYR A 83 2.13 -5.14 -12.99
C TYR A 83 2.10 -3.64 -12.67
N LEU A 84 2.25 -3.25 -11.41
CA LEU A 84 2.26 -1.84 -11.00
C LEU A 84 3.60 -1.14 -11.29
N ARG A 85 4.69 -1.92 -11.44
CA ARG A 85 6.04 -1.42 -11.74
C ARG A 85 6.50 -0.30 -10.80
N ILE A 86 6.25 -0.50 -9.51
CA ILE A 86 6.67 0.43 -8.45
C ILE A 86 7.83 -0.21 -7.70
N GLU A 87 8.97 0.46 -7.74
CA GLU A 87 10.17 0.11 -6.98
C GLU A 87 10.73 1.41 -6.40
N GLU A 88 10.50 1.62 -5.11
CA GLU A 88 10.94 2.79 -4.36
C GLU A 88 11.57 2.33 -3.04
N GLU A 89 12.16 3.26 -2.30
CA GLU A 89 12.78 2.98 -1.01
C GLU A 89 11.73 2.51 0.02
N ILE A 90 12.11 1.46 0.76
CA ILE A 90 11.35 0.89 1.87
C ILE A 90 12.28 0.81 3.08
N GLY A 91 11.95 1.57 4.12
CA GLY A 91 12.60 1.53 5.42
C GLY A 91 12.07 0.41 6.30
N ARG A 92 12.19 0.60 7.62
CA ARG A 92 11.72 -0.35 8.63
C ARG A 92 10.93 0.36 9.73
N PRO A 93 9.96 -0.31 10.38
CA PRO A 93 9.34 0.25 11.57
C PRO A 93 10.38 0.35 12.71
N LEU A 94 10.14 1.27 13.66
CA LEU A 94 11.06 1.54 14.76
C LEU A 94 11.39 0.29 15.60
N VAL A 95 10.41 -0.58 15.79
CA VAL A 95 10.54 -1.82 16.56
C VAL A 95 9.94 -2.96 15.76
N GLU A 96 10.76 -3.94 15.40
CA GLU A 96 10.33 -5.12 14.64
C GLU A 96 10.16 -6.35 15.54
N HIS A 97 9.07 -7.10 15.34
CA HIS A 97 8.93 -8.42 15.91
C HIS A 97 9.85 -9.39 15.14
N PRO A 98 10.71 -10.19 15.80
CA PRO A 98 11.67 -11.07 15.11
C PRO A 98 11.06 -12.05 14.08
N LYS A 99 9.83 -12.51 14.31
CA LYS A 99 9.06 -13.37 13.38
C LYS A 99 8.29 -12.62 12.27
N ARG A 100 8.36 -11.28 12.22
CA ARG A 100 7.69 -10.42 11.23
C ARG A 100 8.63 -9.28 10.78
N PRO A 101 9.81 -9.60 10.23
CA PRO A 101 10.69 -8.57 9.68
C PRO A 101 10.07 -7.95 8.42
N VAL A 102 10.35 -6.67 8.18
CA VAL A 102 10.11 -6.00 6.91
C VAL A 102 11.34 -6.20 6.03
N LEU A 103 11.18 -7.01 4.99
CA LEU A 103 12.20 -7.32 3.98
C LEU A 103 11.97 -6.56 2.67
N GLY A 104 10.94 -5.70 2.61
CA GLY A 104 10.60 -4.96 1.42
C GLY A 104 10.24 -5.88 0.24
N LEU A 105 10.70 -5.50 -0.95
CA LEU A 105 10.52 -6.25 -2.19
C LEU A 105 11.35 -7.56 -2.25
N GLU A 106 12.21 -7.83 -1.25
CA GLU A 106 13.00 -9.05 -1.17
C GLU A 106 12.30 -10.19 -0.41
N THR A 107 11.12 -9.94 0.16
CA THR A 107 10.40 -11.01 0.88
C THR A 107 10.08 -12.17 -0.06
N ARG A 108 10.24 -13.41 0.40
CA ARG A 108 9.94 -14.61 -0.40
C ARG A 108 8.55 -15.17 -0.14
N ARG A 109 7.84 -14.58 0.83
CA ARG A 109 6.49 -14.99 1.20
C ARG A 109 5.49 -14.30 0.30
N ARG A 110 4.51 -15.07 -0.16
CA ARG A 110 3.42 -14.55 -0.99
C ARG A 110 2.25 -14.12 -0.12
N GLU A 111 1.61 -13.02 -0.48
CA GLU A 111 0.32 -12.62 0.06
C GLU A 111 -0.80 -13.14 -0.85
N VAL A 112 -1.45 -14.23 -0.45
CA VAL A 112 -2.51 -14.88 -1.24
C VAL A 112 -3.70 -13.95 -1.49
N SER A 113 -4.07 -13.12 -0.51
CA SER A 113 -5.15 -12.15 -0.65
C SER A 113 -4.82 -11.12 -1.73
N GLY A 114 -3.59 -10.59 -1.72
CA GLY A 114 -3.11 -9.66 -2.73
C GLY A 114 -3.07 -10.25 -4.13
N GLN A 115 -2.53 -11.47 -4.25
CA GLN A 115 -2.50 -12.19 -5.52
C GLN A 115 -3.91 -12.36 -6.11
N ARG A 116 -4.91 -12.69 -5.29
CA ARG A 116 -6.28 -12.92 -5.75
C ARG A 116 -6.97 -11.62 -6.18
N LEU A 117 -6.89 -10.57 -5.37
CA LEU A 117 -7.54 -9.31 -5.71
C LEU A 117 -6.91 -8.69 -6.96
N TRP A 118 -5.60 -8.57 -6.99
CA TRP A 118 -4.91 -7.99 -8.13
C TRP A 118 -4.97 -8.88 -9.37
N GLY A 119 -4.95 -10.20 -9.21
CA GLY A 119 -5.20 -11.12 -10.32
C GLY A 119 -6.55 -10.86 -10.99
N LEU A 120 -7.63 -10.71 -10.20
CA LEU A 120 -8.94 -10.34 -10.74
C LEU A 120 -8.90 -8.97 -11.42
N ILE A 121 -8.26 -7.96 -10.81
CA ILE A 121 -8.14 -6.63 -11.41
C ILE A 121 -7.40 -6.71 -12.76
N GLN A 122 -6.32 -7.51 -12.86
CA GLN A 122 -5.54 -7.70 -14.08
C GLN A 122 -6.34 -8.39 -15.19
N GLU A 123 -7.32 -9.26 -14.86
CA GLU A 123 -8.22 -9.85 -15.85
C GLU A 123 -9.10 -8.80 -16.54
N TYR A 124 -9.52 -7.75 -15.81
CA TYR A 124 -10.34 -6.67 -16.35
C TYR A 124 -9.53 -5.48 -16.86
N PHE A 125 -8.32 -5.28 -16.35
CA PHE A 125 -7.41 -4.17 -16.66
C PHE A 125 -6.00 -4.73 -16.91
N PRO A 126 -5.72 -5.33 -18.08
CA PRO A 126 -4.44 -5.99 -18.33
C PRO A 126 -3.23 -5.06 -18.27
N ASP A 127 -3.40 -3.76 -18.59
CA ASP A 127 -2.41 -2.71 -18.35
C ASP A 127 -2.79 -1.89 -17.12
N ALA A 128 -1.85 -1.73 -16.18
CA ALA A 128 -2.06 -0.94 -14.97
C ALA A 128 -2.40 0.54 -15.28
N ALA A 129 -2.02 1.06 -16.44
CA ALA A 129 -2.41 2.41 -16.87
C ALA A 129 -3.94 2.59 -16.98
N GLU A 130 -4.68 1.50 -17.24
CA GLU A 130 -6.14 1.50 -17.36
C GLU A 130 -6.85 1.68 -16.00
N LEU A 131 -6.14 1.48 -14.89
CA LEU A 131 -6.68 1.72 -13.55
C LEU A 131 -7.02 3.20 -13.35
N VAL A 132 -6.31 4.11 -14.03
CA VAL A 132 -6.45 5.56 -13.86
C VAL A 132 -7.85 6.01 -14.26
N GLY A 133 -8.63 6.40 -13.26
CA GLY A 133 -10.02 6.82 -13.44
C GLY A 133 -11.03 5.67 -13.53
N ALA A 134 -10.57 4.42 -13.42
CA ALA A 134 -11.43 3.24 -13.34
C ALA A 134 -11.59 2.78 -11.89
N VAL A 135 -10.49 2.32 -11.28
CA VAL A 135 -10.52 1.69 -9.95
C VAL A 135 -9.36 2.19 -9.08
N GLY A 136 -9.63 2.34 -7.78
CA GLY A 136 -8.60 2.56 -6.76
C GLY A 136 -8.65 1.46 -5.70
N VAL A 137 -7.49 1.08 -5.16
CA VAL A 137 -7.39 0.11 -4.07
C VAL A 137 -6.73 0.79 -2.87
N ILE A 138 -7.42 0.81 -1.73
CA ILE A 138 -6.92 1.41 -0.48
C ILE A 138 -7.33 0.56 0.72
N ASN A 139 -6.69 0.77 1.87
CA ASN A 139 -7.11 0.18 3.14
C ASN A 139 -7.78 1.24 4.02
N TYR A 140 -8.74 0.80 4.83
CA TYR A 140 -9.42 1.64 5.81
C TYR A 140 -8.48 2.05 6.95
N CYS A 141 -7.74 1.08 7.50
CA CYS A 141 -6.73 1.28 8.53
C CYS A 141 -5.34 0.97 7.94
N PRO A 142 -4.31 1.81 8.17
CA PRO A 142 -2.97 1.56 7.67
C PRO A 142 -2.08 0.77 8.65
N LEU A 143 -2.56 0.48 9.85
CA LEU A 143 -1.83 -0.25 10.90
C LEU A 143 -2.10 -1.76 10.87
#